data_AF-A0A537J3Y4-F1
#
_entry.id   AF-A0A537J3Y4-F1
#
_cell.length_a   1.000
_cell.length_b   1.000
_cell.length_c   1.000
_cell.angle_alpha   90.00
_cell.angle_beta   90.00
_cell.angle_gamma   90.00
#
_symmetry.space_group_name_H-M   'P 1'
#
loop_
_entity.id
_entity.type
_entity.pdbx_description
1 polymer ?
#
loop_
_entity_poly.entity_id
_entity_poly.type
_entity_poly.pdbx_seq_one_letter_code
_entity_poly.pdbx_strand_id
1 'polypeptide(L)' 'AVYFGHRSMDLAMTTLFGGFDKIFYESYEYHFPFPKNYREQWEICNLYPLLIHLNLFGSGYLGQIERTLRRFG' A
#
# COMPACT_ATOMS: atom_id res chain seq x y z
N ALA A 1 15.50 -4.89 -0.88
CA ALA A 1 15.59 -6.16 -0.13
C ALA A 1 14.43 -7.04 -0.56
N VAL A 2 14.60 -8.36 -0.59
CA VAL A 2 13.52 -9.33 -0.84
C VAL A 2 13.33 -10.12 0.45
N TYR A 3 12.09 -10.39 0.84
CA TYR A 3 11.77 -11.12 2.07
C TYR A 3 10.47 -11.91 1.90
N PHE A 4 10.28 -12.92 2.75
CA PHE A 4 9.00 -13.63 2.84
C PHE A 4 8.00 -12.76 3.62
N GLY A 5 7.09 -12.12 2.89
CA GLY A 5 6.11 -11.18 3.43
C GLY A 5 4.71 -11.41 2.90
N HIS A 6 3.76 -10.64 3.41
CA HIS A 6 2.38 -10.67 2.91
C HIS A 6 2.30 -10.00 1.53
N ARG A 7 1.69 -10.68 0.55
CA ARG A 7 1.55 -10.18 -0.84
C ARG A 7 0.92 -8.78 -0.96
N SER A 8 0.07 -8.41 0.00
CA SER A 8 -0.55 -7.09 0.05
C SER A 8 0.48 -5.97 0.18
N MET A 9 1.70 -6.22 0.69
CA MET A 9 2.74 -5.20 0.78
C MET A 9 3.15 -4.70 -0.62
N ASP A 10 3.42 -5.62 -1.55
CA ASP A 10 3.81 -5.27 -2.91
C ASP A 10 2.63 -4.65 -3.67
N LEU A 11 1.44 -5.25 -3.58
CA LEU A 11 0.23 -4.74 -4.23
C LEU A 11 -0.14 -3.33 -3.74
N ALA A 12 -0.08 -3.09 -2.43
CA ALA A 12 -0.35 -1.78 -1.86
C ALA A 12 0.60 -0.72 -2.41
N MET A 13 1.89 -1.04 -2.48
CA MET A 13 2.92 -0.11 -2.95
C MET A 13 2.66 0.35 -4.38
N THR A 14 2.10 -0.50 -5.26
CA THR A 14 1.73 -0.10 -6.63
C THR A 14 0.75 1.08 -6.66
N THR A 15 -0.08 1.23 -5.63
CA THR A 15 -1.10 2.28 -5.54
C THR A 15 -0.60 3.60 -4.93
N LEU A 16 0.60 3.60 -4.34
CA LEU A 16 1.10 4.73 -3.55
C LEU A 16 1.44 5.97 -4.40
N PHE A 17 1.85 5.77 -5.66
CA PHE A 17 2.32 6.82 -6.57
C PHE A 17 1.55 6.87 -7.89
N GLY A 18 0.21 6.74 -7.81
CA GLY A 18 -0.68 6.90 -8.96
C GLY A 18 -1.31 5.62 -9.49
N GLY A 19 -0.90 4.44 -8.99
CA GLY A 19 -1.47 3.17 -9.41
C GLY A 19 -0.89 2.65 -10.74
N PHE A 20 -1.09 1.36 -10.97
CA PHE A 20 -0.88 0.74 -12.28
C PHE A 20 -2.18 0.71 -13.10
N ASP A 21 -2.09 0.26 -14.34
CA ASP A 21 -3.27 0.05 -15.18
C ASP A 21 -4.26 -0.95 -14.54
N LYS A 22 -5.55 -0.74 -14.77
CA LYS A 22 -6.63 -1.60 -14.26
C LYS A 22 -6.41 -3.07 -14.61
N ILE A 23 -5.90 -3.36 -15.81
CA ILE A 23 -5.70 -4.74 -16.28
C ILE A 23 -4.73 -5.52 -15.41
N PHE A 24 -3.77 -4.84 -14.76
CA PHE A 24 -2.85 -5.47 -13.81
C PHE A 24 -3.62 -6.04 -12.60
N TYR A 25 -4.48 -5.23 -11.99
CA TYR A 25 -5.25 -5.63 -10.82
C TYR A 25 -6.30 -6.69 -11.16
N GLU A 26 -6.98 -6.58 -12.30
CA GLU A 26 -7.96 -7.57 -12.76
C GLU A 26 -7.30 -8.93 -13.05
N SER A 27 -6.15 -8.93 -13.71
CA SER A 27 -5.40 -10.16 -13.98
C SER A 27 -4.90 -10.80 -12.70
N TYR A 28 -4.42 -9.99 -11.75
CA TYR A 28 -4.01 -10.50 -10.44
C TYR A 28 -5.19 -11.13 -9.69
N GLU A 29 -6.33 -10.42 -9.61
CA GLU A 29 -7.53 -10.88 -8.89
C GLU A 29 -8.09 -12.16 -9.48
N TYR A 30 -8.05 -12.31 -10.81
CA TYR A 30 -8.46 -13.53 -11.50
C TYR A 30 -7.66 -14.76 -11.04
N HIS A 31 -6.34 -14.63 -10.90
CA HIS A 31 -5.48 -15.74 -10.48
C HIS A 31 -5.44 -15.92 -8.95
N PHE A 32 -5.52 -14.83 -8.20
CA PHE A 32 -5.50 -14.83 -6.74
C PHE A 32 -6.47 -13.78 -6.20
N PRO A 33 -7.72 -14.17 -5.91
CA PRO A 33 -8.77 -13.27 -5.46
C PRO A 33 -8.37 -12.39 -4.28
N PHE A 34 -8.79 -11.13 -4.32
CA PHE A 34 -8.60 -10.23 -3.20
C PHE A 34 -9.58 -10.56 -2.06
N PRO A 35 -9.14 -10.45 -0.79
CA PRO A 35 -10.06 -10.53 0.33
C PRO A 35 -11.00 -9.32 0.32
N LYS A 36 -12.18 -9.43 0.94
CA LYS A 36 -13.19 -8.34 0.97
C LYS A 36 -12.63 -7.00 1.49
N ASN A 37 -11.67 -7.04 2.41
CA ASN A 37 -11.05 -5.88 3.03
C ASN A 37 -9.67 -5.52 2.42
N TYR A 38 -9.41 -5.88 1.17
CA TYR A 38 -8.09 -5.65 0.57
C TYR A 38 -7.71 -4.16 0.52
N ARG A 39 -8.70 -3.26 0.39
CA ARG A 39 -8.44 -1.81 0.34
C ARG A 39 -7.91 -1.29 1.67
N GLU A 40 -8.53 -1.71 2.77
CA GLU A 40 -8.06 -1.40 4.12
C GLU A 40 -6.68 -2.01 4.36
N GLN A 41 -6.46 -3.25 3.94
CA GLN A 41 -5.14 -3.87 4.01
C GLN A 41 -4.09 -3.06 3.26
N TRP A 42 -4.40 -2.56 2.06
CA TRP A 42 -3.44 -1.80 1.26
C TRP A 42 -3.13 -0.42 1.86
N GLU A 43 -4.12 0.26 2.41
CA GLU A 43 -3.90 1.52 3.15
C GLU A 43 -2.96 1.33 4.34
N ILE A 44 -3.15 0.25 5.11
CA ILE A 44 -2.30 -0.09 6.26
C ILE A 44 -0.91 -0.53 5.78
N CYS A 45 -0.81 -1.39 4.77
CA CYS A 45 0.46 -1.84 4.20
C CYS A 45 1.30 -0.65 3.69
N ASN A 46 0.68 0.38 3.13
CA ASN A 46 1.36 1.58 2.66
C ASN A 46 1.97 2.45 3.77
N LEU A 47 1.64 2.23 5.05
CA LEU A 47 2.32 2.92 6.16
C LEU A 47 3.83 2.66 6.17
N TYR A 48 4.26 1.42 5.90
CA TYR A 48 5.68 1.07 5.90
C TYR A 48 6.49 1.86 4.87
N PRO A 49 6.16 1.84 3.56
CA PRO A 49 6.87 2.67 2.60
C PRO A 49 6.69 4.17 2.87
N LEU A 50 5.53 4.63 3.36
CA LEU A 50 5.36 6.04 3.72
C LEU A 50 6.31 6.50 4.84
N LEU A 51 6.51 5.68 5.88
CA LEU A 51 7.47 5.96 6.95
C LEU A 51 8.91 6.00 6.41
N ILE A 52 9.25 5.10 5.49
CA ILE A 52 10.54 5.14 4.78
C ILE A 52 10.67 6.46 4.00
N HIS A 53 9.65 6.86 3.26
CA HIS A 53 9.69 8.09 2.47
C HIS A 53 9.74 9.34 3.35
N LEU A 54 9.04 9.35 4.50
CA LEU A 54 9.19 10.40 5.50
C LEU A 54 10.64 10.51 5.98
N ASN A 55 11.28 9.37 6.29
CA ASN A 55 12.66 9.34 6.76
C ASN A 55 13.67 9.77 5.68
N LEU A 56 13.45 9.42 4.42
CA LEU A 56 14.40 9.70 3.33
C LEU A 56 14.18 11.05 2.64
N PHE A 57 12.93 11.53 2.57
CA PHE A 57 12.53 12.67 1.73
C PHE A 57 11.78 13.77 2.51
N GLY A 58 11.52 13.57 3.80
CA GLY A 58 11.01 14.60 4.70
C GLY A 58 9.48 14.67 4.83
N SER A 59 9.02 15.77 5.43
CA SER A 59 7.67 15.91 5.99
C SER A 59 6.51 15.89 4.98
N GLY A 60 6.80 15.92 3.67
CA GLY A 60 5.77 15.81 2.62
C GLY A 60 4.90 14.56 2.72
N TYR A 61 5.42 13.48 3.33
CA TYR A 61 4.72 12.21 3.51
C TYR A 61 3.94 12.10 4.84
N LEU A 62 4.19 13.00 5.79
CA LEU A 62 3.59 12.95 7.14
C LEU A 62 2.06 13.03 7.09
N GLY A 63 1.52 13.92 6.26
CA GLY A 63 0.07 14.08 6.16
C GLY A 63 -0.65 12.81 5.69
N GLN A 64 -0.03 11.98 4.85
CA GLN A 64 -0.62 10.72 4.42
C GLN A 64 -0.58 9.67 5.53
N ILE A 65 0.53 9.61 6.29
CA ILE A 65 0.66 8.75 7.47
C ILE A 65 -0.42 9.08 8.49
N GLU A 66 -0.57 10.38 8.84
CA GLU A 66 -1.58 10.81 9.81
C GLU A 66 -3.00 10.48 9.38
N ARG A 67 -3.34 10.61 8.08
CA ARG A 67 -4.67 10.24 7.58
C ARG A 67 -4.96 8.76 7.79
N THR A 68 -3.99 7.89 7.46
CA THR A 68 -4.16 6.45 7.67
C THR A 68 -4.27 6.12 9.15
N LEU A 69 -3.43 6.72 10.01
CA LEU A 69 -3.49 6.52 11.46
C LEU A 69 -4.81 6.99 12.07
N ARG A 70 -5.37 8.13 11.65
CA ARG A 70 -6.68 8.60 12.13
C ARG A 70 -7.83 7.67 11.74
N ARG A 71 -7.68 6.89 10.66
CA ARG A 71 -8.71 5.96 10.19
C ARG A 71 -8.66 4.61 10.89
N PHE A 72 -7.47 4.13 11.27
CA PHE A 72 -7.26 2.75 11.73
C PHE A 72 -6.58 2.61 13.11
N GLY A 73 -6.10 3.70 13.71
CA GLY A 73 -5.51 3.75 15.06
C GLY A 73 -6.50 4.28 16.07
#